data_AF-A0A415I0Y7-F1
#
_entry.id   AF-A0A415I0Y7-F1
#
_cell.length_a   1.000
_cell.length_b   1.000
_cell.length_c   1.000
_cell.angle_alpha   90.00
_cell.angle_beta   90.00
_cell.angle_gamma   90.00
#
_symmetry.space_group_name_H-M   'P 1'
#
loop_
_entity.id
_entity.type
_entity.pdbx_description
1 polymer ?
#
loop_
_entity_poly.entity_id
_entity_poly.type
_entity_poly.pdbx_seq_one_letter_code
_entity_poly.pdbx_strand_id
1 'polypeptide(L)'
;MKLKNLLLIALVAIVFCGCQSNYQPTSITVASYNLRNANGGDSINGNGWGQRYPVIAQIVQYHDFDIFGTQECFIHQLKDMKEALPGYDYIGVGRDDGKEKGEHSAIFYRTDKFDVIEKGDFWLSETPDVPSKGWDAVLPRICSWGHFKCKDTGFEFLFFNLHMDHIGKKARVESAFLVQDKMKELGKDKELPAILTGDFNVDQTHQSYDAFVSKGVLCDSYEKAGFRYAINGTFNDFDPNSFTESRIDHVFVSPSFHVKRYGVLTDTYRSIVGKGEKKQANDCPEEIDIKAYQARTPSDHFPVKVELEFDQRQQK
;
A
#
# COMPACT_ATOMS: atom_id res chain seq x y z
N MET A 1 36.39 -9.73 -51.91
CA MET A 1 36.69 -9.72 -50.46
C MET A 1 37.19 -11.10 -50.03
N LYS A 2 38.34 -11.19 -49.34
CA LYS A 2 38.93 -12.47 -48.94
C LYS A 2 38.04 -13.16 -47.89
N LEU A 3 37.87 -14.49 -47.97
CA LEU A 3 37.02 -15.32 -47.08
C LEU A 3 37.24 -15.04 -45.58
N LYS A 4 38.45 -14.65 -45.18
CA LYS A 4 38.81 -14.23 -43.82
C LYS A 4 38.05 -12.97 -43.34
N ASN A 5 37.73 -12.03 -44.23
CA ASN A 5 36.99 -10.82 -43.87
C ASN A 5 35.50 -11.13 -43.66
N LEU A 6 34.92 -12.11 -44.37
CA LEU A 6 33.55 -12.55 -44.12
C LEU A 6 33.42 -13.28 -42.77
N LEU A 7 34.39 -14.13 -42.43
CA LEU A 7 34.42 -14.82 -41.14
C LEU A 7 34.56 -13.85 -39.96
N LEU A 8 35.36 -12.79 -40.10
CA LEU A 8 35.52 -11.77 -39.07
C LEU A 8 34.24 -10.94 -38.87
N ILE A 9 33.56 -10.57 -39.97
CA ILE A 9 32.27 -9.85 -39.91
C ILE A 9 31.18 -10.73 -39.28
N ALA A 10 31.14 -12.03 -39.60
CA ALA A 10 30.21 -12.97 -39.00
C ALA A 10 30.46 -13.18 -37.49
N LEU A 11 31.74 -13.23 -37.06
CA LEU A 11 32.08 -13.35 -35.64
C LEU A 11 31.72 -12.10 -34.84
N VAL A 12 31.95 -10.91 -35.41
CA VAL A 12 31.55 -9.63 -34.80
C VAL A 12 30.02 -9.51 -34.72
N ALA A 13 29.28 -9.96 -35.75
CA ALA A 13 27.83 -9.98 -35.73
C ALA A 13 27.25 -10.95 -34.67
N ILE A 14 27.88 -12.10 -34.44
CA ILE A 14 27.46 -13.06 -33.40
C ILE A 14 27.77 -12.50 -31.99
N VAL A 15 28.90 -11.80 -31.80
CA VAL A 15 29.22 -11.13 -30.53
C VAL A 15 28.27 -9.95 -30.28
N PHE A 16 27.86 -9.20 -31.31
CA PHE A 16 26.87 -8.12 -31.15
C PHE A 16 25.42 -8.62 -30.97
N CYS A 17 25.03 -9.75 -31.56
CA CYS A 17 23.73 -10.38 -31.31
C CYS A 17 23.62 -11.01 -29.91
N GLY A 18 24.74 -11.42 -29.30
CA GLY A 18 24.78 -11.97 -27.94
C GLY A 18 24.70 -10.95 -26.81
N CYS A 19 24.71 -9.64 -27.13
CA CYS A 19 24.66 -8.54 -26.15
C CYS A 19 23.32 -7.80 -26.13
N GLN A 20 22.22 -8.44 -26.56
CA GLN A 20 20.90 -7.97 -26.14
C GLN A 20 20.70 -8.43 -24.70
N SER A 21 20.98 -7.53 -23.75
CA SER A 21 20.52 -7.69 -22.36
C SER A 21 19.04 -8.09 -22.40
N ASN A 22 18.70 -9.24 -21.80
CA ASN A 22 17.32 -9.68 -21.57
C ASN A 22 16.65 -8.78 -20.51
N TYR A 23 16.65 -7.47 -20.76
CA TYR A 23 16.05 -6.48 -19.90
C TYR A 23 14.53 -6.68 -19.92
N GLN A 24 13.97 -7.04 -18.77
CA GLN A 24 12.53 -7.14 -18.56
C GLN A 24 12.08 -5.93 -17.74
N PRO A 25 11.00 -5.24 -18.14
CA PRO A 25 10.35 -4.26 -17.28
C PRO A 25 10.00 -4.89 -15.93
N THR A 26 10.13 -4.11 -14.86
CA THR A 26 9.76 -4.59 -13.52
C THR A 26 8.28 -4.35 -13.29
N SER A 27 7.53 -5.40 -12.98
CA SER A 27 6.12 -5.29 -12.58
C SER A 27 5.99 -5.51 -11.08
N ILE A 28 5.25 -4.63 -10.40
CA ILE A 28 5.05 -4.68 -8.95
C ILE A 28 3.58 -4.45 -8.66
N THR A 29 2.97 -5.33 -7.87
CA THR A 29 1.63 -5.09 -7.30
C THR A 29 1.78 -4.45 -5.93
N VAL A 30 1.34 -3.20 -5.79
CA VAL A 30 1.38 -2.47 -4.52
C VAL A 30 0.00 -2.26 -3.95
N ALA A 31 -0.09 -2.07 -2.63
CA ALA A 31 -1.35 -1.67 -2.00
C ALA A 31 -1.18 -0.69 -0.83
N SER A 32 -2.25 0.05 -0.56
CA SER A 32 -2.47 0.77 0.70
C SER A 32 -3.66 0.16 1.42
N TYR A 33 -3.52 -0.17 2.70
CA TYR A 33 -4.62 -0.73 3.47
C TYR A 33 -4.59 -0.34 4.95
N ASN A 34 -5.52 0.53 5.37
CA ASN A 34 -5.76 0.78 6.78
C ASN A 34 -6.44 -0.47 7.38
N LEU A 35 -5.77 -1.11 8.35
CA LEU A 35 -6.19 -2.41 8.90
C LEU A 35 -7.08 -2.27 10.14
N ARG A 36 -7.34 -1.03 10.57
CA ARG A 36 -8.07 -0.65 11.77
C ARG A 36 -7.42 -1.15 13.06
N ASN A 37 -7.17 -0.23 14.00
CA ASN A 37 -6.62 -0.59 15.29
C ASN A 37 -7.52 -1.57 16.05
N ALA A 38 -6.93 -2.54 16.75
CA ALA A 38 -7.64 -3.45 17.63
C ALA A 38 -8.17 -2.67 18.84
N ASN A 39 -9.48 -2.72 19.07
CA ASN A 39 -10.12 -2.10 20.22
C ASN A 39 -11.38 -2.87 20.67
N GLY A 40 -11.80 -2.58 21.90
CA GLY A 40 -12.94 -3.26 22.52
C GLY A 40 -14.28 -2.91 21.87
N GLY A 41 -14.45 -1.68 21.39
CA GLY A 41 -15.69 -1.22 20.76
C GLY A 41 -16.01 -2.01 19.50
N ASP A 42 -15.03 -2.09 18.58
CA ASP A 42 -15.17 -2.89 17.36
C ASP A 42 -15.38 -4.37 17.68
N SER A 43 -14.70 -4.90 18.69
CA SER A 43 -14.86 -6.30 19.12
C SER A 43 -16.28 -6.58 19.61
N ILE A 44 -16.86 -5.69 20.43
CA ILE A 44 -18.25 -5.79 20.90
C ILE A 44 -19.25 -5.73 19.73
N ASN A 45 -18.95 -4.91 18.72
CA ASN A 45 -19.79 -4.75 17.53
C ASN A 45 -19.62 -5.89 16.49
N GLY A 46 -18.79 -6.89 16.78
CA GLY A 46 -18.54 -8.04 15.91
C GLY A 46 -17.55 -7.76 14.77
N ASN A 47 -16.78 -6.68 14.87
CA ASN A 47 -15.68 -6.28 13.99
C ASN A 47 -14.32 -6.46 14.70
N GLY A 48 -14.21 -7.43 15.61
CA GLY A 48 -12.99 -7.66 16.39
C GLY A 48 -11.80 -8.09 15.51
N TRP A 49 -10.61 -7.56 15.82
CA TRP A 49 -9.37 -7.88 15.09
C TRP A 49 -9.17 -9.37 14.88
N GLY A 50 -9.33 -10.18 15.94
CA GLY A 50 -9.16 -11.64 15.89
C GLY A 50 -10.05 -12.37 14.88
N GLN A 51 -11.20 -11.78 14.51
CA GLN A 51 -12.08 -12.30 13.45
C GLN A 51 -11.72 -11.74 12.07
N ARG A 52 -11.22 -10.50 12.02
CA ARG A 52 -10.93 -9.77 10.79
C ARG A 52 -9.60 -10.17 10.15
N TYR A 53 -8.52 -10.25 10.94
CA TYR A 53 -7.17 -10.38 10.40
C TYR A 53 -6.93 -11.64 9.55
N PRO A 54 -7.55 -12.82 9.82
CA PRO A 54 -7.38 -13.96 8.94
C PRO A 54 -7.93 -13.70 7.54
N VAL A 55 -9.04 -12.96 7.43
CA VAL A 55 -9.63 -12.56 6.14
C VAL A 55 -8.76 -11.50 5.46
N ILE A 56 -8.22 -10.53 6.21
CA ILE A 56 -7.25 -9.55 5.69
C ILE A 56 -6.04 -10.26 5.08
N ALA A 57 -5.45 -11.23 5.80
CA ALA A 57 -4.30 -11.99 5.31
C ALA A 57 -4.65 -12.78 4.03
N GLN A 58 -5.83 -13.39 3.95
CA GLN A 58 -6.31 -14.05 2.74
C GLN A 58 -6.48 -13.07 1.57
N ILE A 59 -6.95 -11.85 1.80
CA ILE A 59 -7.04 -10.80 0.77
C ILE A 59 -5.64 -10.45 0.25
N VAL A 60 -4.68 -10.23 1.14
CA VAL A 60 -3.28 -9.93 0.77
C VAL A 60 -2.70 -11.04 -0.13
N GLN A 61 -2.93 -12.31 0.25
CA GLN A 61 -2.43 -13.47 -0.49
C GLN A 61 -3.16 -13.67 -1.83
N TYR A 62 -4.49 -13.63 -1.84
CA TYR A 62 -5.32 -13.92 -3.01
C TYR A 62 -5.22 -12.82 -4.07
N HIS A 63 -5.05 -11.56 -3.64
CA HIS A 63 -4.89 -10.42 -4.53
C HIS A 63 -3.42 -10.10 -4.84
N ASP A 64 -2.48 -10.97 -4.46
CA ASP A 64 -1.05 -10.93 -4.82
C ASP A 64 -0.36 -9.59 -4.49
N PHE A 65 -0.50 -9.08 -3.26
CA PHE A 65 0.21 -7.86 -2.87
C PHE A 65 1.70 -8.14 -2.75
N ASP A 66 2.56 -7.51 -3.55
CA ASP A 66 4.00 -7.72 -3.46
C ASP A 66 4.62 -6.93 -2.31
N ILE A 67 4.19 -5.67 -2.17
CA ILE A 67 4.56 -4.74 -1.11
C ILE A 67 3.38 -3.82 -0.82
N PHE A 68 3.07 -3.59 0.45
CA PHE A 68 1.92 -2.78 0.83
C PHE A 68 2.13 -2.02 2.13
N GLY A 69 1.61 -0.79 2.16
CA GLY A 69 1.56 0.04 3.35
C GLY A 69 0.32 -0.26 4.18
N THR A 70 0.51 -0.42 5.48
CA THR A 70 -0.56 -0.59 6.47
C THR A 70 -0.63 0.58 7.43
N GLN A 71 -1.83 0.87 7.94
CA GLN A 71 -2.04 1.90 8.96
C GLN A 71 -2.74 1.29 10.18
N GLU A 72 -2.66 2.01 11.30
CA GLU A 72 -3.35 1.75 12.58
C GLU A 72 -2.94 0.50 13.37
N CYS A 73 -2.09 -0.38 12.84
CA CYS A 73 -1.70 -1.58 13.56
C CYS A 73 -0.88 -1.26 14.81
N PHE A 74 -1.28 -1.79 15.95
CA PHE A 74 -0.38 -1.98 17.09
C PHE A 74 0.58 -3.15 16.85
N ILE A 75 1.67 -3.22 17.62
CA ILE A 75 2.71 -4.24 17.45
C ILE A 75 2.18 -5.69 17.51
N HIS A 76 1.13 -5.96 18.31
CA HIS A 76 0.54 -7.30 18.36
C HIS A 76 -0.19 -7.67 17.06
N GLN A 77 -0.90 -6.71 16.43
CA GLN A 77 -1.53 -6.91 15.12
C GLN A 77 -0.50 -7.18 14.03
N LEU A 78 0.64 -6.47 14.07
CA LEU A 78 1.74 -6.73 13.13
C LEU A 78 2.32 -8.13 13.29
N LYS A 79 2.42 -8.63 14.53
CA LYS A 79 2.85 -10.01 14.82
C LYS A 79 1.85 -11.03 14.27
N ASP A 80 0.55 -10.81 14.48
CA ASP A 80 -0.51 -11.67 13.94
C ASP A 80 -0.48 -11.72 12.41
N MET A 81 -0.33 -10.55 11.75
CA MET A 81 -0.23 -10.47 10.29
C MET A 81 1.02 -11.15 9.76
N LYS A 82 2.18 -11.00 10.43
CA LYS A 82 3.42 -11.69 10.03
C LYS A 82 3.30 -13.21 10.17
N GLU A 83 2.63 -13.70 11.21
CA GLU A 83 2.34 -15.12 11.37
C GLU A 83 1.38 -15.64 10.27
N ALA A 84 0.36 -14.87 9.92
CA ALA A 84 -0.62 -15.22 8.89
C ALA A 84 -0.11 -15.08 7.44
N LEU A 85 0.99 -14.36 7.23
CA LEU A 85 1.58 -14.09 5.92
C LEU A 85 2.98 -14.71 5.78
N PRO A 86 3.11 -16.04 5.72
CA PRO A 86 4.40 -16.68 5.50
C PRO A 86 5.01 -16.19 4.18
N GLY A 87 6.30 -15.82 4.23
CA GLY A 87 7.01 -15.22 3.09
C GLY A 87 7.01 -13.69 3.07
N TYR A 88 6.26 -13.04 3.96
CA TYR A 88 6.31 -11.59 4.16
C TYR A 88 7.13 -11.21 5.39
N ASP A 89 7.73 -10.03 5.34
CA ASP A 89 8.23 -9.32 6.52
C ASP A 89 7.71 -7.88 6.49
N TYR A 90 7.93 -7.12 7.57
CA TYR A 90 7.57 -5.71 7.64
C TYR A 90 8.69 -4.83 8.20
N ILE A 91 8.63 -3.56 7.83
CA ILE A 91 9.42 -2.48 8.42
C ILE A 91 8.49 -1.40 8.99
N GLY A 92 9.03 -0.54 9.86
CA GLY A 92 8.32 0.58 10.47
C GLY A 92 8.18 0.44 11.99
N VAL A 93 8.35 1.55 12.71
CA VAL A 93 8.29 1.60 14.18
C VAL A 93 6.99 2.19 14.71
N GLY A 94 6.73 2.00 15.99
CA GLY A 94 5.58 2.55 16.69
C GLY A 94 5.69 4.07 16.84
N ARG A 95 4.62 4.79 16.49
CA ARG A 95 4.61 6.25 16.43
C ARG A 95 4.75 6.97 17.78
N ASP A 96 4.53 6.29 18.90
CA ASP A 96 4.54 6.95 20.22
C ASP A 96 5.95 7.06 20.80
N ASP A 97 6.84 6.11 20.50
CA ASP A 97 8.18 6.02 21.10
C ASP A 97 9.31 5.70 20.13
N GLY A 98 9.01 5.53 18.83
CA GLY A 98 9.98 5.15 17.82
C GLY A 98 10.45 3.70 17.95
N LYS A 99 9.69 2.86 18.65
CA LYS A 99 10.00 1.45 18.89
C LYS A 99 8.77 0.59 18.64
N GLU A 100 8.06 0.18 19.69
CA GLU A 100 6.91 -0.74 19.60
C GLU A 100 5.60 -0.10 20.07
N LYS A 101 5.63 1.09 20.69
CA LYS A 101 4.43 1.71 21.25
C LYS A 101 3.69 2.56 20.22
N GLY A 102 2.37 2.51 20.33
CA GLY A 102 1.48 3.22 19.43
C GLY A 102 1.19 2.44 18.15
N GLU A 103 0.38 3.07 17.31
CA GLU A 103 0.10 2.56 15.97
C GLU A 103 1.33 2.72 15.07
N HIS A 104 1.40 1.89 14.02
CA HIS A 104 2.48 1.87 13.06
C HIS A 104 1.97 2.29 11.68
N SER A 105 2.88 2.82 10.85
CA SER A 105 2.73 2.91 9.40
C SER A 105 3.55 1.82 8.72
N ALA A 106 3.36 0.57 9.14
CA ALA A 106 4.23 -0.54 8.73
C ALA A 106 4.10 -0.86 7.24
N ILE A 107 5.22 -1.23 6.60
CA ILE A 107 5.28 -1.65 5.20
C ILE A 107 5.58 -3.13 5.17
N PHE A 108 4.63 -3.94 4.71
CA PHE A 108 4.81 -5.37 4.48
C PHE A 108 5.32 -5.62 3.06
N TYR A 109 6.20 -6.60 2.89
CA TYR A 109 6.77 -6.94 1.58
C TYR A 109 7.12 -8.42 1.48
N ARG A 110 7.07 -8.97 0.27
CA ARG A 110 7.51 -10.32 -0.06
C ARG A 110 9.03 -10.44 0.03
N THR A 111 9.51 -11.25 0.97
CA THR A 111 10.95 -11.46 1.21
C THR A 111 11.66 -12.22 0.10
N ASP A 112 10.92 -12.95 -0.73
CA ASP A 112 11.45 -13.63 -1.91
C ASP A 112 11.54 -12.71 -3.15
N LYS A 113 10.88 -11.55 -3.13
CA LYS A 113 10.90 -10.55 -4.21
C LYS A 113 11.82 -9.37 -3.94
N PHE A 114 11.95 -8.93 -2.69
CA PHE A 114 12.68 -7.70 -2.36
C PHE A 114 13.78 -7.91 -1.32
N ASP A 115 14.90 -7.22 -1.54
CA ASP A 115 15.87 -6.90 -0.51
C ASP A 115 15.61 -5.47 0.01
N VAL A 116 15.73 -5.28 1.33
CA VAL A 116 15.70 -3.95 1.95
C VAL A 116 17.13 -3.45 2.05
N ILE A 117 17.45 -2.42 1.28
CA ILE A 117 18.78 -1.80 1.23
C ILE A 117 18.95 -0.84 2.41
N GLU A 118 17.94 0.00 2.63
CA GLU A 118 17.88 0.97 3.72
C GLU A 118 16.43 1.11 4.16
N LYS A 119 16.22 1.51 5.41
CA LYS A 119 14.90 1.79 5.97
C LYS A 119 14.99 2.82 7.07
N GLY A 120 13.91 3.53 7.30
CA GLY A 120 13.80 4.44 8.41
C GLY A 120 12.39 4.94 8.61
N ASP A 121 12.27 5.88 9.52
CA ASP A 121 11.02 6.45 9.95
C ASP A 121 11.25 7.93 10.30
N PHE A 122 10.22 8.75 10.10
CA PHE A 122 10.24 10.15 10.53
C PHE A 122 8.84 10.60 10.96
N TRP A 123 8.78 11.49 11.93
CA TRP A 123 7.53 12.07 12.40
C TRP A 123 7.09 13.24 11.54
N LEU A 124 5.79 13.32 11.30
CA LEU A 124 5.17 14.38 10.52
C LEU A 124 5.03 15.65 11.38
N SER A 125 6.16 16.35 11.58
CA SER A 125 6.26 17.51 12.47
C SER A 125 7.45 18.40 12.14
N GLU A 126 7.58 19.51 12.88
CA GLU A 126 8.74 20.41 12.85
C GLU A 126 10.05 19.74 13.34
N THR A 127 9.97 18.59 14.02
CA THR A 127 11.13 17.81 14.49
C THR A 127 11.04 16.34 14.03
N PRO A 128 11.27 16.05 12.73
CA PRO A 128 10.98 14.73 12.16
C PRO A 128 11.79 13.56 12.73
N ASP A 129 12.91 13.82 13.38
CA ASP A 129 13.83 12.79 13.86
C ASP A 129 13.47 12.23 15.26
N VAL A 130 12.43 12.77 15.91
CA VAL A 130 12.00 12.37 17.25
C VAL A 130 10.47 12.22 17.34
N PRO A 131 9.94 11.39 18.25
CA PRO A 131 8.51 11.29 18.48
C PRO A 131 7.88 12.62 18.91
N SER A 132 7.02 13.18 18.05
CA SER A 132 6.38 14.48 18.26
C SER A 132 5.05 14.60 17.52
N LYS A 133 4.22 15.55 17.99
CA LYS A 133 3.07 16.07 17.22
C LYS A 133 3.57 17.24 16.36
N GLY A 134 3.03 17.35 15.15
CA GLY A 134 3.36 18.45 14.24
C GLY A 134 2.25 19.49 14.17
N TRP A 135 2.62 20.77 14.19
CA TRP A 135 1.71 21.89 13.94
C TRP A 135 0.39 21.82 14.77
N ASP A 136 -0.76 21.67 14.10
CA ASP A 136 -2.11 21.58 14.68
C ASP A 136 -2.63 20.13 14.79
N ALA A 137 -1.76 19.12 14.64
CA ALA A 137 -2.12 17.71 14.79
C ALA A 137 -2.46 17.36 16.25
N VAL A 138 -3.45 16.48 16.44
CA VAL A 138 -3.86 16.03 17.78
C VAL A 138 -3.15 14.75 18.22
N LEU A 139 -2.56 13.98 17.30
CA LEU A 139 -1.79 12.77 17.57
C LEU A 139 -0.38 12.85 16.95
N PRO A 140 0.62 12.16 17.53
CA PRO A 140 1.89 11.96 16.82
C PRO A 140 1.61 11.14 15.57
N ARG A 141 2.13 11.57 14.43
CA ARG A 141 1.98 10.88 13.14
C ARG A 141 3.35 10.57 12.58
N ILE A 142 3.48 9.42 11.95
CA ILE A 142 4.75 8.87 11.46
C ILE A 142 4.64 8.53 9.98
N CYS A 143 5.76 8.61 9.27
CA CYS A 143 5.95 8.03 7.96
C CYS A 143 7.12 7.04 8.05
N SER A 144 6.85 5.78 7.73
CA SER A 144 7.87 4.75 7.58
C SER A 144 8.24 4.64 6.11
N TRP A 145 9.50 4.34 5.83
CA TRP A 145 9.97 4.18 4.46
C TRP A 145 11.04 3.10 4.32
N GLY A 146 11.17 2.57 3.11
CA GLY A 146 12.25 1.66 2.76
C GLY A 146 12.76 1.91 1.34
N HIS A 147 14.07 1.74 1.17
CA HIS A 147 14.73 1.59 -0.11
C HIS A 147 14.80 0.10 -0.44
N PHE A 148 14.02 -0.30 -1.44
CA PHE A 148 13.87 -1.68 -1.85
C PHE A 148 14.61 -1.94 -3.15
N LYS A 149 15.09 -3.18 -3.30
CA LYS A 149 15.64 -3.71 -4.54
C LYS A 149 14.91 -4.98 -4.95
N CYS A 150 14.40 -5.01 -6.17
CA CYS A 150 13.78 -6.21 -6.75
C CYS A 150 14.86 -7.25 -7.06
N LYS A 151 14.66 -8.49 -6.60
CA LYS A 151 15.66 -9.57 -6.73
C LYS A 151 15.82 -10.09 -8.15
N ASP A 152 14.75 -10.02 -8.95
CA ASP A 152 14.69 -10.50 -10.32
C ASP A 152 15.31 -9.53 -11.33
N THR A 153 15.04 -8.23 -11.20
CA THR A 153 15.50 -7.20 -12.16
C THR A 153 16.61 -6.31 -11.62
N GLY A 154 16.83 -6.30 -10.31
CA GLY A 154 17.72 -5.36 -9.65
C GLY A 154 17.17 -3.93 -9.56
N PHE A 155 15.93 -3.69 -9.96
CA PHE A 155 15.28 -2.37 -9.89
C PHE A 155 15.19 -1.88 -8.45
N GLU A 156 15.66 -0.65 -8.23
CA GLU A 156 15.64 0.01 -6.93
C GLU A 156 14.57 1.12 -6.88
N PHE A 157 13.84 1.20 -5.78
CA PHE A 157 12.80 2.22 -5.57
C PHE A 157 12.65 2.55 -4.09
N LEU A 158 12.07 3.72 -3.81
CA LEU A 158 11.64 4.09 -2.47
C LEU A 158 10.16 3.79 -2.27
N PHE A 159 9.80 3.25 -1.12
CA PHE A 159 8.41 3.06 -0.70
C PHE A 159 8.19 3.79 0.61
N PHE A 160 7.24 4.71 0.64
CA PHE A 160 6.82 5.48 1.80
C PHE A 160 5.41 5.09 2.20
N ASN A 161 5.14 5.04 3.49
CA ASN A 161 3.81 4.79 4.02
C ASN A 161 3.54 5.67 5.24
N LEU A 162 2.33 6.21 5.34
CA LEU A 162 1.97 7.13 6.41
C LEU A 162 0.49 7.04 6.81
N HIS A 163 0.17 7.67 7.94
CA HIS A 163 -1.21 7.94 8.36
C HIS A 163 -1.27 9.39 8.86
N MET A 164 -1.94 10.27 8.10
CA MET A 164 -2.04 11.71 8.42
C MET A 164 -3.00 12.01 9.57
N ASP A 165 -2.90 13.20 10.15
CA ASP A 165 -3.81 13.64 11.22
C ASP A 165 -5.22 13.96 10.70
N HIS A 166 -6.25 13.54 11.44
CA HIS A 166 -7.64 13.77 11.07
C HIS A 166 -8.13 15.18 11.44
N ILE A 167 -7.53 15.82 12.45
CA ILE A 167 -7.93 17.16 12.92
C ILE A 167 -7.05 18.25 12.30
N GLY A 168 -5.74 18.09 12.34
CA GLY A 168 -4.77 19.13 11.98
C GLY A 168 -4.75 19.41 10.48
N LYS A 169 -5.44 20.47 10.04
CA LYS A 169 -5.47 20.87 8.63
C LYS A 169 -4.12 21.40 8.18
N LYS A 170 -3.46 22.23 8.99
CA LYS A 170 -2.12 22.74 8.68
C LYS A 170 -1.12 21.59 8.66
N ALA A 171 -1.20 20.69 9.63
CA ALA A 171 -0.34 19.53 9.75
C ALA A 171 -0.37 18.67 8.49
N ARG A 172 -1.55 18.39 7.91
CA ARG A 172 -1.66 17.64 6.65
C ARG A 172 -0.94 18.29 5.48
N VAL A 173 -1.09 19.61 5.31
CA VAL A 173 -0.44 20.35 4.21
C VAL A 173 1.07 20.37 4.38
N GLU A 174 1.56 20.69 5.58
CA GLU A 174 2.99 20.73 5.86
C GLU A 174 3.63 19.33 5.80
N SER A 175 2.89 18.30 6.23
CA SER A 175 3.31 16.90 6.09
C SER A 175 3.52 16.52 4.63
N ALA A 176 2.66 16.98 3.72
CA ALA A 176 2.80 16.70 2.29
C ALA A 176 4.11 17.25 1.74
N PHE A 177 4.45 18.51 2.08
CA PHE A 177 5.73 19.10 1.69
C PHE A 177 6.92 18.40 2.34
N LEU A 178 6.85 18.10 3.64
CA LEU A 178 7.90 17.37 4.36
C LEU A 178 8.20 16.01 3.71
N VAL A 179 7.16 15.25 3.35
CA VAL A 179 7.32 13.93 2.69
C VAL A 179 7.99 14.09 1.33
N GLN A 180 7.61 15.10 0.53
CA GLN A 180 8.26 15.38 -0.76
C GLN A 180 9.73 15.78 -0.59
N ASP A 181 10.07 16.51 0.46
CA ASP A 181 11.46 16.86 0.75
C ASP A 181 12.27 15.64 1.21
N LYS A 182 11.67 14.76 2.03
CA LYS A 182 12.28 13.48 2.40
C LYS A 182 12.48 12.54 1.21
N MET A 183 11.54 12.49 0.26
CA MET A 183 11.73 11.74 -0.99
C MET A 183 12.96 12.21 -1.76
N LYS A 184 13.17 13.53 -1.86
CA LYS A 184 14.35 14.09 -2.53
C LYS A 184 15.63 13.83 -1.75
N GLU A 185 15.60 13.99 -0.43
CA GLU A 185 16.74 13.77 0.46
C GLU A 185 17.24 12.31 0.35
N LEU A 186 16.32 11.36 0.50
CA LEU A 186 16.61 9.93 0.53
C LEU A 186 16.89 9.35 -0.88
N GLY A 187 16.38 10.00 -1.93
CA GLY A 187 16.62 9.61 -3.32
C GLY A 187 17.80 10.34 -3.99
N LYS A 188 18.46 11.28 -3.32
CA LYS A 188 19.34 12.29 -3.92
C LYS A 188 20.46 11.72 -4.79
N ASP A 189 21.06 10.61 -4.36
CA ASP A 189 22.26 10.07 -5.02
C ASP A 189 21.94 9.23 -6.27
N LYS A 190 20.69 8.79 -6.43
CA LYS A 190 20.30 7.78 -7.43
C LYS A 190 19.05 8.15 -8.24
N GLU A 191 18.41 9.28 -7.95
CA GLU A 191 17.13 9.70 -8.57
C GLU A 191 16.08 8.57 -8.51
N LEU A 192 15.99 7.89 -7.36
CA LEU A 192 15.13 6.72 -7.21
C LEU A 192 13.65 7.09 -7.40
N PRO A 193 12.89 6.30 -8.18
CA PRO A 193 11.44 6.46 -8.25
C PRO A 193 10.82 6.08 -6.90
N ALA A 194 9.76 6.78 -6.54
CA ALA A 194 9.09 6.65 -5.25
C ALA A 194 7.63 6.21 -5.41
N ILE A 195 7.18 5.43 -4.43
CA ILE A 195 5.79 5.05 -4.20
C ILE A 195 5.44 5.55 -2.81
N LEU A 196 4.29 6.21 -2.67
CA LEU A 196 3.78 6.70 -1.40
C LEU A 196 2.35 6.19 -1.20
N THR A 197 2.17 5.39 -0.17
CA THR A 197 0.87 4.90 0.28
C THR A 197 0.47 5.57 1.59
N GLY A 198 -0.80 5.48 1.94
CA GLY A 198 -1.24 5.90 3.25
C GLY A 198 -2.73 6.13 3.34
N ASP A 199 -3.16 6.33 4.58
CA ASP A 199 -4.41 6.98 4.93
C ASP A 199 -4.13 8.47 5.15
N PHE A 200 -4.68 9.31 4.27
CA PHE A 200 -4.46 10.75 4.27
C PHE A 200 -5.54 11.51 5.04
N ASN A 201 -6.57 10.83 5.56
CA ASN A 201 -7.73 11.37 6.30
C ASN A 201 -8.56 12.45 5.58
N VAL A 202 -8.19 12.84 4.36
CA VAL A 202 -8.95 13.79 3.54
C VAL A 202 -8.92 13.36 2.10
N ASP A 203 -9.95 13.75 1.36
CA ASP A 203 -10.14 13.29 0.01
C ASP A 203 -9.40 14.12 -1.04
N GLN A 204 -9.54 13.68 -2.29
CA GLN A 204 -8.91 14.27 -3.47
C GLN A 204 -9.27 15.75 -3.75
N THR A 205 -10.20 16.35 -3.01
CA THR A 205 -10.61 17.76 -3.19
C THR A 205 -9.89 18.73 -2.26
N HIS A 206 -8.98 18.22 -1.43
CA HIS A 206 -8.32 19.00 -0.38
C HIS A 206 -6.90 19.46 -0.76
N GLN A 207 -6.49 20.59 -0.18
CA GLN A 207 -5.19 21.20 -0.44
C GLN A 207 -3.99 20.26 -0.16
N SER A 208 -4.08 19.39 0.85
CA SER A 208 -3.00 18.43 1.15
C SER A 208 -2.86 17.35 0.07
N TYR A 209 -3.94 17.00 -0.62
CA TYR A 209 -3.88 16.14 -1.81
C TYR A 209 -3.20 16.90 -2.96
N ASP A 210 -3.63 18.13 -3.24
CA ASP A 210 -3.05 18.98 -4.30
C ASP A 210 -1.55 19.21 -4.12
N ALA A 211 -1.06 19.27 -2.87
CA ALA A 211 0.37 19.44 -2.57
C ALA A 211 1.23 18.33 -3.18
N PHE A 212 0.73 17.10 -3.25
CA PHE A 212 1.47 15.97 -3.84
C PHE A 212 1.48 16.00 -5.38
N VAL A 213 0.38 16.39 -6.01
CA VAL A 213 0.17 16.20 -7.45
C VAL A 213 0.30 17.45 -8.30
N SER A 214 0.06 18.65 -7.75
CA SER A 214 -0.05 19.90 -8.51
C SER A 214 1.22 20.28 -9.29
N LYS A 215 2.40 19.91 -8.79
CA LYS A 215 3.69 20.17 -9.44
C LYS A 215 4.18 18.99 -10.30
N GLY A 216 3.40 17.91 -10.40
CA GLY A 216 3.77 16.71 -11.15
C GLY A 216 4.94 15.92 -10.55
N VAL A 217 5.30 16.16 -9.28
CA VAL A 217 6.34 15.37 -8.57
C VAL A 217 5.86 13.94 -8.32
N LEU A 218 4.58 13.80 -7.99
CA LEU A 218 3.89 12.52 -7.89
C LEU A 218 2.60 12.57 -8.72
N CYS A 219 2.11 11.40 -9.07
CA CYS A 219 0.84 11.18 -9.74
C CYS A 219 -0.07 10.35 -8.84
N ASP A 220 -1.37 10.66 -8.79
CA ASP A 220 -2.37 9.76 -8.20
C ASP A 220 -2.58 8.55 -9.13
N SER A 221 -2.38 7.34 -8.61
CA SER A 221 -2.61 6.10 -9.35
C SER A 221 -4.05 5.97 -9.82
N TYR A 222 -5.03 6.49 -9.06
CA TYR A 222 -6.42 6.52 -9.49
C TYR A 222 -6.53 7.26 -10.83
N GLU A 223 -5.90 8.43 -10.95
CA GLU A 223 -5.98 9.28 -12.15
C GLU A 223 -5.13 8.79 -13.33
N LYS A 224 -4.02 8.09 -13.08
CA LYS A 224 -3.10 7.64 -14.13
C LYS A 224 -3.31 6.20 -14.61
N ALA A 225 -4.13 5.41 -13.92
CA ALA A 225 -4.33 4.01 -14.28
C ALA A 225 -4.89 3.85 -15.71
N GLY A 226 -4.25 2.98 -16.50
CA GLY A 226 -4.76 2.56 -17.80
C GLY A 226 -6.10 1.83 -17.72
N PHE A 227 -6.37 1.15 -16.61
CA PHE A 227 -7.66 0.56 -16.29
C PHE A 227 -8.03 0.75 -14.82
N ARG A 228 -9.23 1.27 -14.56
CA ARG A 228 -9.70 1.65 -13.24
C ARG A 228 -10.91 0.80 -12.82
N TYR A 229 -10.79 0.08 -11.72
CA TYR A 229 -11.86 -0.67 -11.06
C TYR A 229 -12.16 -0.05 -9.69
N ALA A 230 -13.09 0.90 -9.65
CA ALA A 230 -13.43 1.62 -8.43
C ALA A 230 -14.96 1.68 -8.28
N ILE A 231 -15.52 0.67 -7.61
CA ILE A 231 -16.97 0.55 -7.36
C ILE A 231 -17.39 1.21 -6.04
N ASN A 232 -16.44 1.81 -5.31
CA ASN A 232 -16.64 2.60 -4.10
C ASN A 232 -15.45 3.55 -3.92
N GLY A 233 -15.55 4.46 -2.95
CA GLY A 233 -14.43 5.13 -2.31
C GLY A 233 -13.68 4.18 -1.38
N THR A 234 -12.83 4.72 -0.51
CA THR A 234 -11.90 3.88 0.26
C THR A 234 -12.33 3.65 1.70
N PHE A 235 -13.20 4.50 2.26
CA PHE A 235 -13.72 4.37 3.63
C PHE A 235 -15.14 3.78 3.63
N ASN A 236 -15.39 2.83 4.54
CA ASN A 236 -16.67 2.14 4.68
C ASN A 236 -17.25 2.11 6.10
N ASP A 237 -16.51 2.54 7.13
CA ASP A 237 -16.97 2.61 8.54
C ASP A 237 -17.56 1.30 9.08
N PHE A 238 -17.08 0.15 8.57
CA PHE A 238 -17.67 -1.17 8.80
C PHE A 238 -19.11 -1.37 8.32
N ASP A 239 -19.70 -0.43 7.56
CA ASP A 239 -20.98 -0.58 6.89
C ASP A 239 -20.78 -1.22 5.50
N PRO A 240 -21.19 -2.50 5.30
CA PRO A 240 -21.03 -3.18 4.02
C PRO A 240 -21.95 -2.63 2.92
N ASN A 241 -22.85 -1.69 3.22
CA ASN A 241 -23.75 -1.05 2.25
C ASN A 241 -23.37 0.41 1.96
N SER A 242 -22.29 0.92 2.58
CA SER A 242 -21.84 2.29 2.40
C SER A 242 -21.38 2.54 0.97
N PHE A 243 -21.52 3.78 0.53
CA PHE A 243 -20.97 4.27 -0.73
C PHE A 243 -20.49 5.71 -0.57
N THR A 244 -19.32 6.01 -1.15
CA THR A 244 -18.80 7.37 -1.27
C THR A 244 -17.92 7.49 -2.51
N GLU A 245 -17.76 8.70 -3.05
CA GLU A 245 -16.76 8.99 -4.09
C GLU A 245 -15.45 9.54 -3.51
N SER A 246 -15.43 9.83 -2.21
CA SER A 246 -14.24 10.29 -1.49
C SER A 246 -13.22 9.15 -1.37
N ARG A 247 -11.98 9.45 -1.71
CA ARG A 247 -10.83 8.57 -1.55
C ARG A 247 -9.91 9.21 -0.55
N ILE A 248 -9.75 8.62 0.63
CA ILE A 248 -8.81 9.11 1.66
C ILE A 248 -7.57 8.25 1.73
N ASP A 249 -7.60 7.06 1.13
CA ASP A 249 -6.46 6.17 0.96
C ASP A 249 -5.93 6.34 -0.46
N HIS A 250 -4.66 6.71 -0.58
CA HIS A 250 -4.05 6.98 -1.88
C HIS A 250 -2.79 6.15 -2.09
N VAL A 251 -2.50 5.88 -3.35
CA VAL A 251 -1.21 5.37 -3.82
C VAL A 251 -0.67 6.39 -4.82
N PHE A 252 0.23 7.23 -4.37
CA PHE A 252 0.95 8.18 -5.20
C PHE A 252 2.24 7.55 -5.73
N VAL A 253 2.59 7.85 -6.98
CA VAL A 253 3.80 7.31 -7.61
C VAL A 253 4.56 8.38 -8.37
N SER A 254 5.89 8.25 -8.47
CA SER A 254 6.68 9.06 -9.38
C SER A 254 6.17 8.92 -10.83
N PRO A 255 6.21 9.99 -11.66
CA PRO A 255 5.72 9.96 -13.04
C PRO A 255 6.39 8.91 -13.95
N SER A 256 7.55 8.41 -13.54
CA SER A 256 8.31 7.36 -14.22
C SER A 256 7.61 5.99 -14.19
N PHE A 257 6.70 5.75 -13.25
CA PHE A 257 5.92 4.51 -13.21
C PHE A 257 4.78 4.54 -14.22
N HIS A 258 4.62 3.45 -14.96
CA HIS A 258 3.40 3.20 -15.71
C HIS A 258 2.37 2.54 -14.80
N VAL A 259 1.27 3.23 -14.53
CA VAL A 259 0.16 2.72 -13.72
C VAL A 259 -0.76 1.88 -14.61
N LYS A 260 -0.64 0.55 -14.56
CA LYS A 260 -1.41 -0.35 -15.42
C LYS A 260 -2.86 -0.42 -14.95
N ARG A 261 -3.06 -0.70 -13.67
CA ARG A 261 -4.38 -0.93 -13.08
C ARG A 261 -4.50 -0.32 -11.69
N TYR A 262 -5.70 0.17 -11.38
CA TYR A 262 -6.11 0.61 -10.05
C TYR A 262 -7.38 -0.16 -9.65
N GLY A 263 -7.44 -0.63 -8.41
CA GLY A 263 -8.56 -1.39 -7.87
C GLY A 263 -8.90 -0.99 -6.43
N VAL A 264 -10.18 -0.81 -6.12
CA VAL A 264 -10.71 -0.82 -4.74
C VAL A 264 -11.35 -2.19 -4.52
N LEU A 265 -10.83 -2.97 -3.57
CA LEU A 265 -11.30 -4.34 -3.35
C LEU A 265 -12.41 -4.35 -2.30
N THR A 266 -13.63 -4.69 -2.71
CA THR A 266 -14.82 -4.68 -1.83
C THR A 266 -15.17 -6.07 -1.31
N ASP A 267 -14.18 -6.94 -1.15
CA ASP A 267 -14.33 -8.27 -0.58
C ASP A 267 -14.98 -8.18 0.81
N THR A 268 -15.93 -9.07 1.08
CA THR A 268 -16.64 -9.15 2.37
C THR A 268 -16.70 -10.59 2.85
N TYR A 269 -16.60 -10.80 4.16
CA TYR A 269 -16.88 -12.11 4.77
C TYR A 269 -18.27 -12.11 5.42
N ARG A 270 -18.65 -13.21 6.09
CA ARG A 270 -19.95 -13.37 6.72
C ARG A 270 -19.81 -13.69 8.19
N SER A 271 -20.71 -13.14 9.01
CA SER A 271 -20.87 -13.49 10.42
C SER A 271 -22.32 -13.85 10.71
N ILE A 272 -22.56 -14.70 11.71
CA ILE A 272 -23.91 -15.09 12.13
C ILE A 272 -24.64 -13.89 12.73
N VAL A 273 -25.94 -13.77 12.44
CA VAL A 273 -26.84 -12.81 13.10
C VAL A 273 -27.52 -13.49 14.29
N GLY A 274 -27.51 -12.84 15.46
CA GLY A 274 -28.14 -13.36 16.68
C GLY A 274 -27.56 -14.72 17.11
N LYS A 275 -28.43 -15.69 17.41
CA LYS A 275 -28.04 -17.07 17.77
C LYS A 275 -27.99 -18.04 16.58
N GLY A 276 -28.05 -17.53 15.34
CA GLY A 276 -28.07 -18.37 14.14
C GLY A 276 -29.41 -19.07 13.92
N GLU A 277 -30.50 -18.33 14.09
CA GLU A 277 -31.85 -18.82 13.81
C GLU A 277 -31.95 -19.24 12.32
N LYS A 278 -32.67 -20.34 12.07
CA LYS A 278 -32.87 -20.86 10.72
C LYS A 278 -33.72 -19.88 9.90
N LYS A 279 -33.25 -19.57 8.70
CA LYS A 279 -34.03 -18.86 7.70
C LYS A 279 -34.82 -19.87 6.88
N GLN A 280 -36.14 -19.73 6.79
CA GLN A 280 -36.92 -20.50 5.82
C GLN A 280 -36.49 -20.09 4.41
N ALA A 281 -36.05 -21.07 3.62
CA ALA A 281 -35.81 -20.94 2.20
C ALA A 281 -36.73 -21.91 1.48
N ASN A 282 -37.56 -21.39 0.59
CA ASN A 282 -38.61 -22.17 -0.07
C ASN A 282 -38.10 -22.94 -1.30
N ASP A 283 -36.90 -22.60 -1.79
CA ASP A 283 -36.30 -23.12 -3.03
C ASP A 283 -34.96 -23.84 -2.78
N CYS A 284 -34.80 -24.51 -1.62
CA CYS A 284 -33.62 -25.35 -1.36
C CYS A 284 -33.99 -26.69 -0.70
N PRO A 285 -33.24 -27.79 -0.98
CA PRO A 285 -33.42 -29.05 -0.26
C PRO A 285 -33.28 -28.88 1.26
N GLU A 286 -33.97 -29.72 2.03
CA GLU A 286 -33.99 -29.67 3.51
C GLU A 286 -32.61 -29.94 4.14
N GLU A 287 -31.70 -30.54 3.37
CA GLU A 287 -30.31 -30.80 3.76
C GLU A 287 -29.45 -29.53 3.83
N ILE A 288 -29.93 -28.39 3.30
CA ILE A 288 -29.21 -27.12 3.32
C ILE A 288 -29.57 -26.31 4.58
N ASP A 289 -28.66 -26.27 5.55
CA ASP A 289 -28.81 -25.47 6.78
C ASP A 289 -28.53 -23.99 6.51
N ILE A 290 -29.57 -23.21 6.19
CA ILE A 290 -29.47 -21.77 5.97
C ILE A 290 -29.75 -21.03 7.27
N LYS A 291 -28.69 -20.53 7.90
CA LYS A 291 -28.78 -19.58 9.03
C LYS A 291 -28.79 -18.14 8.54
N ALA A 292 -29.29 -17.22 9.36
CA ALA A 292 -29.14 -15.79 9.09
C ALA A 292 -27.67 -15.35 9.24
N TYR A 293 -27.10 -14.81 8.16
CA TYR A 293 -25.77 -14.21 8.12
C TYR A 293 -25.85 -12.75 7.68
N GLN A 294 -24.85 -11.97 8.06
CA GLN A 294 -24.65 -10.60 7.60
C GLN A 294 -23.25 -10.44 6.99
N ALA A 295 -23.15 -9.55 6.00
CA ALA A 295 -21.86 -9.13 5.44
C ALA A 295 -21.04 -8.36 6.48
N ARG A 296 -19.72 -8.53 6.42
CA ARG A 296 -18.76 -7.77 7.22
C ARG A 296 -17.61 -7.36 6.32
N THR A 297 -17.18 -6.11 6.43
CA THR A 297 -15.94 -5.67 5.80
C THR A 297 -14.74 -6.12 6.66
N PRO A 298 -13.62 -6.56 6.04
CA PRO A 298 -12.43 -7.00 6.78
C PRO A 298 -11.74 -5.86 7.54
N SER A 299 -11.90 -4.63 7.09
CA SER A 299 -11.51 -3.40 7.76
C SER A 299 -12.57 -2.32 7.49
N ASP A 300 -12.57 -1.23 8.25
CA ASP A 300 -13.41 -0.06 7.98
C ASP A 300 -12.94 0.74 6.76
N HIS A 301 -11.83 0.33 6.15
CA HIS A 301 -11.38 0.78 4.84
C HIS A 301 -11.41 -0.40 3.83
N PHE A 302 -11.45 -0.08 2.54
CA PHE A 302 -11.15 -1.01 1.46
C PHE A 302 -9.69 -0.84 1.03
N PRO A 303 -8.97 -1.94 0.76
CA PRO A 303 -7.61 -1.83 0.24
C PRO A 303 -7.63 -1.23 -1.17
N VAL A 304 -6.67 -0.35 -1.41
CA VAL A 304 -6.36 0.16 -2.74
C VAL A 304 -5.23 -0.67 -3.31
N LYS A 305 -5.50 -1.43 -4.37
CA LYS A 305 -4.52 -2.24 -5.12
C LYS A 305 -4.12 -1.50 -6.40
N VAL A 306 -2.82 -1.43 -6.67
CA VAL A 306 -2.28 -0.83 -7.89
C VAL A 306 -1.23 -1.74 -8.52
N GLU A 307 -1.37 -1.98 -9.82
CA GLU A 307 -0.37 -2.71 -10.61
C GLU A 307 0.51 -1.70 -11.35
N LEU A 308 1.80 -1.68 -11.02
CA LEU A 308 2.79 -0.75 -11.55
C LEU A 308 3.78 -1.48 -12.45
N GLU A 309 4.28 -0.77 -13.44
CA GLU A 309 5.39 -1.21 -14.28
C GLU A 309 6.44 -0.12 -14.42
N PHE A 310 7.71 -0.51 -14.34
CA PHE A 310 8.84 0.36 -14.57
C PHE A 310 9.71 -0.20 -15.71
N ASP A 311 9.83 0.57 -16.79
CA ASP A 311 10.73 0.28 -17.91
C ASP A 311 11.82 1.36 -17.97
N GLN A 312 13.06 0.98 -17.62
CA GLN A 312 14.23 1.86 -17.62
C GLN A 312 14.52 2.43 -19.02
N ARG A 313 14.09 1.78 -20.10
CA ARG A 313 14.29 2.27 -21.47
C ARG A 313 13.41 3.46 -21.80
N GLN A 314 12.29 3.63 -21.09
CA GLN A 314 11.35 4.73 -21.29
C GLN A 314 11.71 5.98 -20.48
N GLN A 315 12.78 5.92 -19.67
CA GLN A 315 13.22 7.02 -18.80
C GLN A 315 14.33 7.88 -19.42
N LYS A 316 14.68 7.67 -20.70
CA LYS A 316 15.74 8.40 -21.43
C LYS A 316 15.17 9.41 -22.42
#